data_AF-A0A3M2BT48-F1
#
_entry.id   AF-A0A3M2BT48-F1
#
_cell.length_a   1.000
_cell.length_b   1.000
_cell.length_c   1.000
_cell.angle_alpha   90.00
_cell.angle_beta   90.00
_cell.angle_gamma   90.00
#
_symmetry.space_group_name_H-M   'P 1'
#
loop_
_entity.id
_entity.type
_entity.pdbx_description
1 polymer ?
#
loop_
_entity_poly.entity_id
_entity_poly.type
_entity_poly.pdbx_seq_one_letter_code
_entity_poly.pdbx_strand_id
1 'polypeptide(L)'
;MLKTIAAFLNSHGGQLVIGVADDGSAVGTQEDGFPNEDKFALHLDNLIRTRLGSHVMLYVHPRFEDYDGARVMVVQCQPAKGPVYVKDGQVERFYVRSAASTAELTGSQMNEYIKQRF
;
A
#
# COMPACT_ATOMS: atom_id res chain seq x y z
N MET A 1 1.28 -1.55 -6.31
CA MET A 1 1.65 -1.18 -4.92
C MET A 1 0.69 -0.19 -4.27
N LEU A 2 0.71 1.11 -4.61
CA LEU A 2 -0.04 2.15 -3.85
C LEU A 2 -1.57 1.92 -3.75
N LYS A 3 -2.20 1.40 -4.82
CA LYS A 3 -3.62 1.02 -4.81
C LYS A 3 -3.93 -0.01 -3.72
N THR A 4 -3.04 -0.99 -3.55
CA THR A 4 -3.16 -2.03 -2.53
C THR A 4 -2.96 -1.47 -1.12
N ILE A 5 -1.99 -0.57 -0.93
CA ILE A 5 -1.80 0.13 0.35
C ILE A 5 -3.07 0.90 0.71
N ALA A 6 -3.59 1.73 -0.21
CA ALA A 6 -4.85 2.46 0.01
C ALA A 6 -6.03 1.52 0.31
N ALA A 7 -6.15 0.40 -0.41
CA ALA A 7 -7.16 -0.61 -0.15
C ALA A 7 -7.07 -1.22 1.26
N PHE A 8 -5.87 -1.52 1.74
CA PHE A 8 -5.70 -2.01 3.11
C PHE A 8 -6.09 -0.96 4.15
N LEU A 9 -5.63 0.28 3.97
CA LEU A 9 -5.95 1.39 4.86
C LEU A 9 -7.46 1.65 4.94
N ASN A 10 -8.16 1.57 3.81
CA ASN A 10 -9.61 1.76 3.74
C ASN A 10 -10.43 0.57 4.23
N SER A 11 -9.81 -0.59 4.41
CA SER A 11 -10.48 -1.82 4.85
C SER A 11 -9.99 -2.21 6.25
N HIS A 12 -9.64 -3.48 6.48
CA HIS A 12 -9.25 -4.03 7.78
C HIS A 12 -7.72 -4.03 8.00
N GLY A 13 -6.97 -3.23 7.24
CA GLY A 13 -5.52 -3.33 7.19
C GLY A 13 -5.06 -4.51 6.34
N GLY A 14 -3.79 -4.87 6.47
CA GLY A 14 -3.18 -5.97 5.74
C GLY A 14 -1.66 -5.85 5.67
N GLN A 15 -1.04 -6.80 4.98
CA GLN A 15 0.39 -6.78 4.69
C GLN A 15 0.60 -6.89 3.19
N LEU A 16 1.46 -6.02 2.65
CA LEU A 16 1.97 -6.13 1.30
C LEU A 16 3.43 -6.56 1.38
N VAL A 17 3.79 -7.64 0.70
CA VAL A 17 5.17 -8.07 0.54
C VAL A 17 5.66 -7.63 -0.83
N ILE A 18 6.83 -6.98 -0.87
CA ILE A 18 7.48 -6.48 -2.09
C ILE A 18 8.82 -7.21 -2.23
N GLY A 19 9.16 -7.60 -3.47
CA GLY A 19 10.30 -8.47 -3.76
C GLY A 19 9.94 -9.96 -3.74
N VAL A 20 8.66 -10.30 -3.91
CA VAL A 20 8.16 -11.67 -4.06
C VAL A 20 7.33 -11.74 -5.35
N ALA A 21 7.57 -12.77 -6.16
CA ALA A 21 6.82 -13.02 -7.40
C ALA A 21 5.43 -13.63 -7.12
N ASP A 22 4.58 -13.65 -8.14
CA ASP A 22 3.20 -14.19 -8.01
C ASP A 22 3.17 -15.68 -7.65
N ASP A 23 4.25 -16.43 -7.93
CA ASP A 23 4.41 -17.83 -7.54
C ASP A 23 4.94 -18.02 -6.10
N GLY A 24 5.20 -16.92 -5.38
CA GLY A 24 5.73 -16.93 -4.01
C GLY A 24 7.25 -17.00 -3.89
N SER A 25 7.98 -17.06 -5.01
CA SER A 25 9.45 -17.04 -5.00
C SER A 25 10.00 -15.66 -4.65
N ALA A 26 11.09 -15.63 -3.89
CA ALA A 26 11.73 -14.38 -3.50
C ALA A 26 12.60 -13.86 -4.65
N VAL A 27 12.23 -12.70 -5.20
CA VAL A 27 13.01 -11.98 -6.23
C VAL A 27 13.97 -10.98 -5.58
N GLY A 28 13.62 -10.53 -4.37
CA GLY A 28 14.38 -9.55 -3.61
C GLY A 28 14.16 -8.11 -4.06
N THR A 29 14.53 -7.15 -3.22
CA THR A 29 14.43 -5.71 -3.50
C THR A 29 15.63 -5.14 -4.26
N GLN A 30 16.62 -5.99 -4.59
CA GLN A 30 17.86 -5.59 -5.28
C GLN A 30 17.66 -5.44 -6.80
N GLU A 31 16.69 -6.16 -7.39
CA GLU A 31 16.40 -6.06 -8.82
C GLU A 31 15.82 -4.69 -9.24
N ASP A 32 15.20 -3.96 -8.29
CA ASP A 32 14.62 -2.65 -8.53
C ASP A 32 15.68 -1.52 -8.69
N GLY A 33 16.97 -1.84 -8.61
CA GLY A 33 18.07 -0.90 -8.87
C GLY A 33 18.31 0.14 -7.76
N PHE A 34 17.76 -0.07 -6.56
CA PHE A 34 18.02 0.81 -5.42
C PHE A 34 19.41 0.53 -4.81
N PRO A 35 20.19 1.58 -4.47
CA PRO A 35 21.53 1.40 -3.90
C PRO A 35 21.55 0.70 -2.55
N ASN A 36 20.48 0.80 -1.76
CA ASN A 36 20.32 0.19 -0.44
C ASN A 36 18.87 0.28 0.07
N GLU A 37 18.61 -0.37 1.21
CA GLU A 37 17.32 -0.39 1.92
C GLU A 37 16.79 1.02 2.24
N ASP A 38 17.65 1.93 2.72
CA ASP A 38 17.25 3.29 3.08
C ASP A 38 16.72 4.06 1.86
N LYS A 39 17.34 3.90 0.69
CA LYS A 39 16.90 4.56 -0.55
C LYS A 39 15.57 4.01 -1.04
N PHE A 40 15.35 2.71 -0.91
CA PHE A 40 14.06 2.11 -1.22
C PHE A 40 12.99 2.63 -0.25
N ALA A 41 13.24 2.57 1.07
CA ALA A 41 12.29 3.05 2.08
C ALA A 41 11.93 4.53 1.87
N LEU A 42 12.93 5.37 1.56
CA LEU A 42 12.73 6.78 1.23
C LEU A 42 11.90 6.96 -0.05
N HIS A 43 12.11 6.11 -1.06
CA HIS A 43 11.29 6.14 -2.27
C HIS A 43 9.82 5.80 -1.97
N LEU A 44 9.58 4.76 -1.17
CA LEU A 44 8.23 4.39 -0.74
C LEU A 44 7.56 5.50 0.09
N ASP A 45 8.27 6.08 1.05
CA ASP A 45 7.80 7.21 1.86
C ASP A 45 7.38 8.40 0.98
N ASN A 46 8.22 8.77 0.01
CA ASN A 46 7.90 9.84 -0.94
C ASN A 46 6.67 9.52 -1.80
N LEU A 47 6.54 8.28 -2.29
CA LEU A 47 5.38 7.85 -3.05
C LEU A 47 4.09 7.92 -2.21
N ILE A 48 4.12 7.45 -0.96
CA ILE A 48 2.97 7.52 -0.05
C ILE A 48 2.59 8.98 0.21
N ARG A 49 3.56 9.84 0.58
CA ARG A 49 3.29 11.24 0.88
C ARG A 49 2.69 11.99 -0.30
N THR A 50 3.23 11.78 -1.49
CA THR A 50 2.82 12.52 -2.70
C THR A 50 1.51 12.02 -3.30
N ARG A 51 1.20 10.73 -3.14
CA ARG A 51 0.03 10.10 -3.78
C ARG A 51 -1.12 9.77 -2.84
N LEU A 52 -0.86 9.54 -1.55
CA LEU A 52 -1.89 9.21 -0.53
C LEU A 52 -2.03 10.30 0.54
N GLY A 53 -1.03 11.18 0.67
CA GLY A 53 -0.97 12.24 1.68
C GLY A 53 -0.16 11.83 2.92
N SER A 54 0.46 12.81 3.57
CA SER A 54 1.37 12.58 4.70
C SER A 54 0.70 11.98 5.95
N HIS A 55 -0.59 12.24 6.15
CA HIS A 55 -1.36 11.70 7.28
C HIS A 55 -1.44 10.16 7.27
N VAL A 56 -1.27 9.53 6.11
CA VAL A 56 -1.30 8.07 5.94
C VAL A 56 -0.12 7.38 6.62
N MET A 57 1.01 8.08 6.79
CA MET A 57 2.24 7.50 7.37
C MET A 57 2.05 7.00 8.81
N LEU A 58 1.01 7.47 9.52
CA LEU A 58 0.65 6.99 10.85
C LEU A 58 0.18 5.53 10.87
N TYR A 59 -0.24 5.01 9.71
CA TYR A 59 -0.86 3.69 9.57
C TYR A 59 -0.05 2.73 8.69
N VAL A 60 1.11 3.15 8.20
CA VAL A 60 1.96 2.36 7.29
C VAL A 60 3.32 2.14 7.93
N HIS A 61 3.68 0.86 8.12
CA HIS A 61 4.89 0.43 8.80
C HIS A 61 5.70 -0.49 7.87
N PRO A 62 6.56 0.07 7.02
CA PRO A 62 7.47 -0.71 6.19
C PRO A 62 8.64 -1.24 7.03
N ARG A 63 9.05 -2.48 6.76
CA ARG A 63 10.25 -3.10 7.31
C ARG A 63 10.85 -4.07 6.31
N PHE A 64 12.15 -4.30 6.42
CA PHE A 64 12.84 -5.31 5.62
C PHE A 64 12.96 -6.62 6.39
N GLU A 65 12.77 -7.73 5.70
CA GLU A 65 12.91 -9.09 6.24
C GLU A 65 13.71 -9.95 5.27
N ASP A 66 14.38 -10.98 5.81
CA ASP A 66 15.03 -12.02 5.02
C ASP A 66 14.01 -13.13 4.72
N TYR A 67 13.81 -13.44 3.45
CA TYR A 67 12.88 -14.45 2.99
C TYR A 67 13.49 -15.24 1.83
N ASP A 68 13.59 -16.56 1.99
CA ASP A 68 14.17 -17.49 1.02
C ASP A 68 15.56 -17.07 0.47
N GLY A 69 16.42 -16.56 1.35
CA GLY A 69 17.77 -16.10 0.99
C GLY A 69 17.83 -14.75 0.27
N ALA A 70 16.68 -14.09 0.06
CA ALA A 70 16.59 -12.75 -0.51
C ALA A 70 16.07 -11.74 0.52
N ARG A 71 16.38 -10.47 0.28
CA ARG A 71 15.89 -9.36 1.09
C ARG A 71 14.58 -8.84 0.53
N VAL A 72 13.50 -8.88 1.31
CA VAL A 72 12.15 -8.43 0.91
C VAL A 72 11.68 -7.29 1.80
N MET A 73 10.69 -6.53 1.34
CA MET A 73 10.03 -5.51 2.15
C MET A 73 8.62 -5.92 2.50
N VAL A 74 8.31 -5.92 3.79
CA VAL A 74 6.96 -6.10 4.32
C VAL A 74 6.41 -4.73 4.72
N VAL A 75 5.33 -4.33 4.06
CA VAL A 75 4.58 -3.10 4.37
C VAL A 75 3.34 -3.48 5.14
N GLN A 76 3.36 -3.28 6.45
CA GLN A 76 2.20 -3.50 7.31
C GLN A 76 1.31 -2.25 7.32
N CYS A 77 0.04 -2.42 6.96
CA CYS A 77 -0.96 -1.37 6.92
C CYS A 77 -2.00 -1.61 8.03
N GLN A 78 -2.24 -0.59 8.86
CA GLN A 78 -3.33 -0.58 9.81
C GLN A 78 -4.58 0.09 9.22
N PRO A 79 -5.80 -0.28 9.65
CA PRO A 79 -7.00 0.43 9.25
C PRO A 79 -6.89 1.93 9.57
N ALA A 80 -7.07 2.79 8.57
CA ALA A 80 -7.07 4.24 8.78
C ALA A 80 -8.34 4.69 9.52
N LYS A 81 -8.28 5.89 10.12
CA LYS A 81 -9.42 6.54 10.77
C LYS A 81 -10.30 7.36 9.82
N GLY A 82 -9.87 7.55 8.58
CA GLY A 82 -10.63 8.27 7.56
C GLY A 82 -10.33 7.74 6.16
N PRO A 83 -11.12 8.13 5.15
CA PRO A 83 -10.95 7.65 3.79
C PRO A 83 -9.62 8.10 3.20
N VAL A 84 -8.90 7.16 2.59
CA VAL A 84 -7.62 7.38 1.90
C VAL A 84 -7.85 7.29 0.39
N TYR A 85 -7.49 8.36 -0.30
CA TYR A 85 -7.57 8.43 -1.76
C TYR A 85 -6.18 8.32 -2.38
N VAL A 86 -6.12 7.66 -3.54
CA VAL A 86 -4.92 7.64 -4.38
C VAL A 86 -5.06 8.75 -5.41
N LYS A 87 -4.19 9.76 -5.33
CA LYS A 87 -4.07 10.77 -6.37
C LYS A 87 -3.54 10.12 -7.65
N ASP A 88 -4.14 10.44 -8.79
CA ASP A 88 -3.77 10.00 -10.12
C ASP A 88 -3.90 11.15 -11.11
N GLY A 89 -2.83 11.94 -11.19
CA GLY A 89 -2.86 13.23 -11.86
C GLY A 89 -3.77 14.20 -11.12
N GLN A 90 -4.87 14.60 -11.77
CA GLN A 90 -5.91 15.47 -11.20
C GLN A 90 -7.10 14.69 -10.63
N VAL A 91 -7.10 13.35 -10.74
CA VAL A 91 -8.19 12.51 -10.28
C VAL A 91 -7.82 11.89 -8.93
N GLU A 92 -8.77 11.80 -8.01
CA GLU A 92 -8.64 11.02 -6.79
C GLU A 92 -9.44 9.72 -6.93
N ARG A 93 -8.80 8.59 -6.62
CA ARG A 93 -9.39 7.26 -6.75
C ARG A 93 -9.47 6.59 -5.39
N PHE A 94 -10.59 5.94 -5.11
CA PHE A 94 -10.83 5.25 -3.84
C PHE A 94 -10.80 3.74 -4.03
N TYR A 95 -9.94 3.06 -3.27
CA TYR A 95 -9.75 1.62 -3.36
C TYR A 95 -10.08 0.94 -2.04
N VAL A 96 -10.65 -0.26 -2.12
CA VAL A 96 -10.97 -1.12 -0.97
C VAL A 96 -10.47 -2.54 -1.23
N ARG A 97 -10.19 -3.28 -0.16
CA ARG A 97 -9.87 -4.70 -0.24
C ARG A 97 -11.17 -5.51 -0.27
N SER A 98 -11.37 -6.28 -1.34
CA SER A 98 -12.48 -7.23 -1.48
C SER A 98 -11.93 -8.65 -1.45
N ALA A 99 -11.96 -9.29 -0.28
CA ALA A 99 -11.37 -10.61 -0.03
C ALA A 99 -9.91 -10.72 -0.54
N ALA A 100 -9.72 -11.32 -1.72
CA ALA A 100 -8.42 -11.55 -2.35
C ALA A 100 -8.01 -10.47 -3.38
N SER A 101 -8.85 -9.48 -3.68
CA SER A 101 -8.59 -8.47 -4.71
C SER A 101 -8.72 -7.03 -4.22
N THR A 102 -8.20 -6.09 -5.01
CA THR A 102 -8.34 -4.64 -4.77
C THR A 102 -9.37 -4.10 -5.76
N ALA A 103 -10.44 -3.49 -5.25
CA ALA A 103 -11.51 -2.92 -6.06
C ALA A 103 -11.50 -1.39 -5.97
N GLU A 104 -11.71 -0.70 -7.09
CA GLU A 104 -11.97 0.74 -7.12
C GLU A 104 -13.47 0.98 -6.95
N LEU A 105 -13.86 1.80 -5.96
CA LEU A 105 -15.24 2.23 -5.78
C LEU A 105 -15.40 3.67 -6.27
N THR A 106 -16.56 3.96 -6.87
CA THR A 106 -16.88 5.29 -7.40
C THR A 106 -18.30 5.70 -7.02
N GLY A 107 -18.58 7.00 -7.10
CA GLY A 107 -19.94 7.53 -6.96
C GLY A 107 -20.68 7.07 -5.70
N SER A 108 -21.86 6.49 -5.88
CA SER A 108 -22.71 6.04 -4.77
C SER A 108 -22.08 4.93 -3.94
N GLN A 109 -21.40 3.96 -4.56
CA GLN A 109 -20.76 2.85 -3.85
C GLN A 109 -19.67 3.35 -2.89
N MET A 110 -18.86 4.30 -3.34
CA MET A 110 -17.84 4.92 -2.50
C MET A 110 -18.47 5.66 -1.31
N ASN A 111 -19.50 6.47 -1.57
CA ASN A 111 -20.19 7.21 -0.51
C ASN A 111 -20.85 6.31 0.53
N GLU A 112 -21.46 5.21 0.09
CA GLU A 112 -22.08 4.23 0.98
C GLU A 112 -21.03 3.50 1.82
N TYR A 113 -19.93 3.06 1.20
CA TYR A 113 -18.83 2.42 1.90
C TYR A 113 -18.24 3.31 2.99
N ILE A 114 -17.96 4.58 2.66
CA ILE A 114 -17.36 5.54 3.60
C ILE A 114 -18.25 5.71 4.84
N LYS A 115 -19.56 5.84 4.66
CA LYS A 115 -20.53 5.99 5.77
C LYS A 115 -20.61 4.77 6.70
N GLN A 116 -20.34 3.58 6.18
CA GLN A 116 -20.42 2.34 6.95
C GLN A 116 -19.11 2.02 7.66
N ARG A 117 -17.97 2.34 7.03
CA ARG A 117 -16.63 1.95 7.51
C ARG A 117 -16.01 2.97 8.47
N PHE A 118 -16.30 4.26 8.32
CA PHE A 118 -15.67 5.34 9.09
C PHE A 118 -16.71 6.15 9.84
#